data_AF-A0A4V1J1R9-F1
#
_entry.id   AF-A0A4V1J1R9-F1
#
_cell.length_a   1.000
_cell.length_b   1.000
_cell.length_c   1.000
_cell.angle_alpha   90.00
_cell.angle_beta   90.00
_cell.angle_gamma   90.00
#
_symmetry.space_group_name_H-M   'P 1'
#
loop_
_entity.id
_entity.type
_entity.pdbx_description
1 polymer ?
#
loop_
_entity_poly.entity_id
_entity_poly.type
_entity_poly.pdbx_seq_one_letter_code
_entity_poly.pdbx_strand_id
1 'polypeptide(L)'
;MPGMPLLENPASPAPYDSGVDTMLLQSLDQELQAFNVRASFVGDTSSSDRSSRTLSEPSDEILAQLFSHMSVEQKAPPSADSFSRLVNGTPLQAEPPLVHGHNDGQHNDADADADNDDDDDADDMDMMAERRAASLKEMLGTERSYVRGLKRLCETFLYPLRSGSNQRQGLLNNVRQGLISVRGTLKRDRQASLPAITPGRPVDAVQTRAHVAISNADLNMLFGNVETILAMHKRAQRMMEERYRDWSDDVPLSDIYKYLLTTMPQYQVYVENFTHACATLQRLTSQSKDFRRFVKQQDDSSLDSTNLKAYLNLPLRRIGRYFNHFNQQLAHMPPSHPDYAAMSALLKEFSRASTMIAASVTATERRLQLSDLEQLITGLPRWTSGKHQLIYAEKLHHFTMVGEGSQRVTHFVMLLDDRIIWALETGPDRYVFKGQLMLLEAFVTDLADTAFYAHAFRVVSGDGNEAVF
;
A
#
# COMPACT_ATOMS: atom_id res chain seq x y z
N MET A 1 64.15 26.04 9.10
CA MET A 1 63.56 24.90 8.38
C MET A 1 62.46 24.33 9.27
N PRO A 2 61.24 24.19 8.76
CA PRO A 2 60.01 24.11 9.55
C PRO A 2 59.85 22.72 10.19
N GLY A 3 59.44 22.70 11.46
CA GLY A 3 59.05 21.49 12.18
C GLY A 3 57.72 20.99 11.65
N MET A 4 57.68 19.72 11.26
CA MET A 4 56.47 19.02 10.84
C MET A 4 55.52 18.85 12.04
N PRO A 5 54.21 19.09 11.87
CA PRO A 5 53.23 18.80 12.91
C PRO A 5 53.00 17.29 13.03
N LEU A 6 52.87 16.84 14.28
CA LEU A 6 52.41 15.50 14.67
C LEU A 6 51.03 15.23 14.04
N LEU A 7 50.87 14.09 13.37
CA LEU A 7 49.57 13.63 12.89
C LEU A 7 48.65 13.37 14.09
N GLU A 8 47.48 14.02 14.10
CA GLU A 8 46.35 13.65 14.94
C GLU A 8 45.86 12.25 14.56
N ASN A 9 45.51 11.47 15.59
CA ASN A 9 44.84 10.17 15.49
C ASN A 9 43.69 10.20 14.46
N PRO A 10 43.52 9.16 13.62
CA PRO A 10 42.31 9.05 12.80
C PRO A 10 41.12 8.90 13.73
N ALA A 11 40.22 9.88 13.69
CA ALA A 11 38.91 9.82 14.30
C ALA A 11 38.19 8.53 13.86
N SER A 12 37.49 7.87 14.78
CA SER A 12 36.53 6.80 14.49
C SER A 12 35.72 7.14 13.25
N PRO A 13 35.46 6.17 12.34
CA PRO A 13 34.74 6.46 11.12
C PRO A 13 33.36 7.04 11.47
N ALA A 14 33.14 8.28 11.07
CA ALA A 14 31.85 8.93 11.15
C ALA A 14 30.81 8.02 10.44
N PRO A 15 29.59 7.88 10.98
CA PRO A 15 28.55 7.08 10.34
C PRO A 15 28.34 7.60 8.91
N TYR A 16 28.60 6.72 7.95
CA TYR A 16 28.53 7.05 6.53
C TYR A 16 27.08 7.39 6.17
N ASP A 17 26.86 8.62 5.73
CA ASP A 17 25.58 9.13 5.25
C ASP A 17 25.22 8.42 3.94
N SER A 18 24.64 7.21 4.06
CA SER A 18 23.89 6.62 2.98
C SER A 18 22.69 7.55 2.78
N GLY A 19 22.74 8.46 1.80
CA GLY A 19 21.62 9.34 1.42
C GLY A 19 20.34 8.61 0.94
N VAL A 20 20.12 7.37 1.39
CA VAL A 20 18.85 6.66 1.44
C VAL A 20 18.24 6.94 2.81
N ASP A 21 17.21 7.78 2.80
CA ASP A 21 16.48 8.13 4.00
C ASP A 21 15.76 6.87 4.55
N THR A 22 16.40 6.19 5.50
CA THR A 22 15.87 4.98 6.14
C THR A 22 14.50 5.21 6.76
N MET A 23 14.16 6.48 7.06
CA MET A 23 12.85 6.93 7.51
C MET A 23 11.76 6.77 6.43
N LEU A 24 12.07 7.05 5.15
CA LEU A 24 11.09 6.94 4.05
C LEU A 24 10.58 5.51 3.82
N LEU A 25 11.30 4.50 4.30
CA LEU A 25 11.01 3.09 4.01
C LEU A 25 10.42 2.35 5.20
N GLN A 26 10.81 2.73 6.43
CA GLN A 26 9.97 2.46 7.60
C GLN A 26 8.57 3.06 7.41
N SER A 27 8.47 4.22 6.73
CA SER A 27 7.20 4.82 6.37
C SER A 27 6.35 3.94 5.45
N LEU A 28 6.92 3.12 4.55
CA LEU A 28 6.09 2.24 3.70
C LEU A 28 5.44 1.11 4.52
N ASP A 29 6.19 0.45 5.41
CA ASP A 29 5.62 -0.62 6.25
C ASP A 29 4.51 -0.06 7.16
N GLN A 30 4.76 1.11 7.78
CA GLN A 30 3.76 1.83 8.55
C GLN A 30 2.54 2.21 7.71
N GLU A 31 2.74 2.72 6.49
CA GLU A 31 1.67 3.11 5.59
C GLU A 31 0.84 1.89 5.14
N LEU A 32 1.47 0.76 4.79
CA LEU A 32 0.77 -0.46 4.42
C LEU A 32 0.01 -1.08 5.59
N GLN A 33 0.53 -0.97 6.82
CA GLN A 33 -0.18 -1.38 8.02
C GLN A 33 -1.38 -0.46 8.31
N ALA A 34 -1.19 0.86 8.23
CA ALA A 34 -2.26 1.84 8.38
C ALA A 34 -3.32 1.67 7.29
N PHE A 35 -2.90 1.42 6.05
CA PHE A 35 -3.76 1.10 4.92
C PHE A 35 -4.59 -0.15 5.17
N ASN A 36 -3.98 -1.25 5.66
CA ASN A 36 -4.74 -2.45 6.02
C ASN A 36 -5.81 -2.14 7.08
N VAL A 37 -5.48 -1.32 8.08
CA VAL A 37 -6.45 -0.87 9.09
C VAL A 37 -7.58 -0.08 8.42
N ARG A 38 -7.29 0.92 7.57
CA ARG A 38 -8.31 1.71 6.85
C ARG A 38 -9.19 0.86 5.92
N ALA A 39 -8.57 -0.01 5.11
CA ALA A 39 -9.25 -0.94 4.21
C ALA A 39 -10.21 -1.89 4.96
N SER A 40 -10.02 -2.07 6.27
CA SER A 40 -10.90 -2.87 7.11
C SER A 40 -12.24 -2.20 7.45
N PHE A 41 -12.32 -0.87 7.41
CA PHE A 41 -13.52 -0.11 7.80
C PHE A 41 -14.48 0.16 6.63
N VAL A 42 -14.02 -0.03 5.38
CA VAL A 42 -14.77 0.30 4.16
C VAL A 42 -16.13 -0.45 4.05
N GLY A 43 -16.36 -1.55 4.78
CA GLY A 43 -17.64 -2.26 4.73
C GLY A 43 -18.63 -2.00 5.88
N ASP A 44 -18.24 -1.30 6.96
CA ASP A 44 -19.13 -1.04 8.10
C ASP A 44 -20.19 0.03 7.80
N THR A 45 -19.99 0.86 6.78
CA THR A 45 -20.93 1.90 6.34
C THR A 45 -22.24 1.34 5.76
N SER A 46 -22.32 0.02 5.50
CA SER A 46 -23.47 -0.60 4.84
C SER A 46 -24.38 -1.45 5.75
N SER A 47 -23.98 -1.77 6.99
CA SER A 47 -24.80 -2.62 7.85
C SER A 47 -24.67 -2.36 9.36
N SER A 48 -25.40 -1.38 9.89
CA SER A 48 -25.98 -1.46 11.24
C SER A 48 -27.04 -0.37 11.46
N ASP A 49 -28.25 -0.80 11.80
CA ASP A 49 -29.34 -0.09 12.50
C ASP A 49 -29.56 1.42 12.21
N ARG A 50 -30.40 1.70 11.20
CA ARG A 50 -31.09 2.99 11.03
C ARG A 50 -32.30 3.17 11.97
N SER A 51 -32.57 2.21 12.86
CA SER A 51 -33.85 2.11 13.58
C SER A 51 -33.88 2.83 14.93
N SER A 52 -32.75 3.34 15.42
CA SER A 52 -32.69 3.98 16.74
C SER A 52 -31.52 4.97 16.85
N ARG A 53 -31.64 6.11 16.17
CA ARG A 53 -30.85 7.31 16.51
C ARG A 53 -31.81 8.48 16.69
N THR A 54 -31.75 9.09 17.86
CA THR A 54 -32.48 10.29 18.25
C THR A 54 -32.18 11.43 17.29
N LEU A 55 -33.22 12.24 17.00
CA LEU A 55 -33.19 13.38 16.08
C LEU A 55 -32.16 14.44 16.50
N SER A 56 -30.94 14.34 15.99
CA SER A 56 -29.98 15.43 15.86
C SER A 56 -28.88 15.01 14.87
N GLU A 57 -28.91 15.65 13.69
CA GLU A 57 -27.89 15.77 12.63
C GLU A 57 -27.13 14.51 12.16
N PRO A 58 -27.60 13.84 11.07
CA PRO A 58 -26.93 12.70 10.44
C PRO A 58 -26.03 13.03 9.23
N SER A 59 -26.05 14.27 8.69
CA SER A 59 -25.39 14.61 7.40
C SER A 59 -23.89 14.88 7.50
N ASP A 60 -23.41 15.33 8.66
CA ASP A 60 -21.99 15.62 8.84
C ASP A 60 -21.18 14.37 9.20
N GLU A 61 -21.82 13.28 9.67
CA GLU A 61 -21.12 12.07 10.14
C GLU A 61 -20.54 11.24 8.98
N ILE A 62 -21.21 11.17 7.82
CA ILE A 62 -20.72 10.44 6.63
C ILE A 62 -19.60 11.22 5.94
N LEU A 63 -19.76 12.54 5.76
CA LEU A 63 -18.70 13.40 5.28
C LEU A 63 -17.53 13.41 6.27
N ALA A 64 -17.76 13.53 7.57
CA ALA A 64 -16.71 13.43 8.58
C ALA A 64 -16.02 12.06 8.57
N GLN A 65 -16.71 10.95 8.30
CA GLN A 65 -16.06 9.64 8.14
C GLN A 65 -15.24 9.57 6.85
N LEU A 66 -15.78 10.01 5.72
CA LEU A 66 -15.06 10.09 4.44
C LEU A 66 -13.81 11.00 4.53
N PHE A 67 -13.89 12.09 5.29
CA PHE A 67 -12.84 13.11 5.42
C PHE A 67 -11.96 12.99 6.67
N SER A 68 -12.33 12.18 7.66
CA SER A 68 -11.49 11.91 8.85
C SER A 68 -10.13 11.32 8.47
N HIS A 69 -10.07 10.65 7.31
CA HIS A 69 -8.85 10.09 6.74
C HIS A 69 -8.06 11.08 5.85
N MET A 70 -8.62 12.25 5.54
CA MET A 70 -7.95 13.30 4.75
C MET A 70 -7.19 14.30 5.62
N SER A 71 -7.57 14.43 6.90
CA SER A 71 -6.85 15.22 7.91
C SER A 71 -5.59 14.50 8.41
N VAL A 72 -4.72 14.06 7.50
CA VAL A 72 -3.29 13.98 7.81
C VAL A 72 -2.75 15.35 7.44
N GLU A 73 -2.23 16.10 8.41
CA GLU A 73 -1.49 17.34 8.14
C GLU A 73 -0.53 17.09 6.97
N GLN A 74 -0.85 17.63 5.80
CA GLN A 74 0.17 17.87 4.79
C GLN A 74 1.07 18.93 5.40
N LYS A 75 2.14 18.49 6.07
CA LYS A 75 3.25 19.36 6.40
C LYS A 75 3.67 20.00 5.09
N ALA A 76 3.47 21.31 4.98
CA ALA A 76 3.78 22.06 3.77
C ALA A 76 5.19 21.68 3.28
N PRO A 77 5.42 21.52 1.96
CA PRO A 77 6.78 21.39 1.46
C PRO A 77 7.58 22.58 1.99
N PRO A 78 8.79 22.38 2.56
CA PRO A 78 9.58 23.48 3.07
C PRO A 78 9.73 24.50 1.94
N SER A 79 9.35 25.74 2.23
CA SER A 79 9.44 26.86 1.30
C SER A 79 10.86 26.94 0.74
N ALA A 80 10.94 27.39 -0.52
CA ALA A 80 12.16 27.52 -1.31
C ALA A 80 13.25 28.45 -0.70
N ASP A 81 13.07 28.93 0.52
CA ASP A 81 14.03 29.74 1.29
C ASP A 81 15.04 28.90 2.10
N SER A 82 14.88 27.58 2.14
CA SER A 82 15.85 26.69 2.82
C SER A 82 17.07 26.32 1.98
N PHE A 83 17.09 26.67 0.68
CA PHE A 83 18.17 26.32 -0.26
C PHE A 83 19.22 27.43 -0.48
N SER A 84 19.02 28.63 0.07
CA SER A 84 19.88 29.79 -0.17
C SER A 84 21.01 30.00 0.86
N ARG A 85 21.19 29.10 1.83
CA ARG A 85 22.23 29.23 2.89
C ARG A 85 23.49 28.37 2.73
N LEU A 86 23.71 27.74 1.58
CA LEU A 86 24.86 26.84 1.36
C LEU A 86 25.85 27.27 0.27
N VAL A 87 25.86 28.54 -0.16
CA VAL A 87 26.74 28.99 -1.26
C VAL A 87 27.84 29.98 -0.87
N ASN A 88 27.85 30.59 0.32
CA ASN A 88 28.93 31.53 0.68
C ASN A 88 29.69 31.07 1.92
N GLY A 89 30.94 30.69 1.71
CA GLY A 89 31.87 30.26 2.77
C GLY A 89 32.53 31.41 3.55
N THR A 90 33.38 30.98 4.49
CA THR A 90 34.33 31.69 5.38
C THR A 90 33.79 32.23 6.72
N PRO A 91 34.66 32.39 7.74
CA PRO A 91 35.45 31.35 8.42
C PRO A 91 35.23 31.35 9.95
N LEU A 92 35.54 30.22 10.61
CA LEU A 92 35.40 30.01 12.05
C LEU A 92 36.33 30.94 12.87
N GLN A 93 35.74 31.74 13.77
CA GLN A 93 36.42 32.37 14.90
C GLN A 93 36.21 31.52 16.16
N ALA A 94 37.31 31.30 16.87
CA ALA A 94 37.44 30.48 18.07
C ALA A 94 36.87 31.17 19.33
N GLU A 95 36.31 30.36 20.24
CA GLU A 95 36.20 30.69 21.66
C GLU A 95 36.75 29.53 22.54
N PRO A 96 37.29 29.83 23.74
CA PRO A 96 38.22 28.97 24.47
C PRO A 96 37.53 28.03 25.49
N PRO A 97 38.22 26.97 25.99
CA PRO A 97 37.61 25.97 26.86
C PRO A 97 37.64 26.35 28.35
N LEU A 98 36.63 25.87 29.07
CA LEU A 98 36.51 25.95 30.53
C LEU A 98 37.41 24.91 31.21
N VAL A 99 38.08 25.38 32.26
CA VAL A 99 39.03 24.67 33.12
C VAL A 99 38.30 23.77 34.13
N HIS A 100 38.69 22.50 34.21
CA HIS A 100 38.62 21.73 35.46
C HIS A 100 39.83 20.82 35.59
N GLY A 101 40.50 20.93 36.74
CA GLY A 101 41.78 20.27 37.04
C GLY A 101 41.67 19.16 38.09
N HIS A 102 42.87 18.68 38.43
CA HIS A 102 43.26 17.56 39.30
C HIS A 102 43.32 16.21 38.55
N ASN A 103 44.37 15.40 38.63
CA ASN A 103 45.36 15.24 39.71
C ASN A 103 46.66 14.60 39.16
N ASP A 104 47.81 14.97 39.71
CA ASP A 104 49.12 14.38 39.43
C ASP A 104 49.32 13.03 40.12
N GLY A 105 49.98 12.10 39.44
CA GLY A 105 50.47 10.83 39.97
C GLY A 105 51.48 10.18 39.02
N GLN A 106 52.77 10.42 39.26
CA GLN A 106 53.90 9.78 38.60
C GLN A 106 53.98 8.27 38.87
N HIS A 107 54.27 7.45 37.86
CA HIS A 107 55.44 6.56 37.84
C HIS A 107 55.57 5.72 36.55
N ASN A 108 56.82 5.69 36.07
CA ASN A 108 57.57 4.61 35.40
C ASN A 108 57.37 4.32 33.90
N ASP A 109 58.43 4.66 33.17
CA ASP A 109 59.31 3.77 32.40
C ASP A 109 58.69 2.78 31.40
N ALA A 110 58.93 3.10 30.13
CA ALA A 110 59.37 2.22 29.05
C ALA A 110 59.26 0.70 29.31
N ASP A 111 58.42 0.04 28.54
CA ASP A 111 58.85 -1.11 27.74
C ASP A 111 57.96 -1.21 26.50
N ALA A 112 58.59 -1.68 25.42
CA ALA A 112 58.04 -1.82 24.09
C ALA A 112 56.96 -2.90 24.03
N ASP A 113 55.82 -2.59 23.42
CA ASP A 113 54.96 -3.56 22.76
C ASP A 113 54.33 -2.84 21.56
N ALA A 114 55.09 -2.85 20.46
CA ALA A 114 54.62 -2.48 19.14
C ALA A 114 54.42 -3.79 18.36
N ASP A 115 53.48 -4.62 18.82
CA ASP A 115 53.01 -5.81 18.13
C ASP A 115 51.57 -6.06 18.62
N ASN A 116 50.59 -5.96 17.71
CA ASN A 116 49.17 -6.37 17.81
C ASN A 116 48.06 -5.30 17.58
N ASP A 117 48.21 -4.41 16.59
CA ASP A 117 47.03 -3.70 16.03
C ASP A 117 46.41 -4.45 14.83
N ASP A 118 47.09 -5.46 14.25
CA ASP A 118 46.57 -6.25 13.11
C ASP A 118 45.59 -7.36 13.54
N ASP A 119 45.61 -7.77 14.81
CA ASP A 119 44.72 -8.84 15.33
C ASP A 119 43.29 -8.32 15.59
N ASP A 120 43.14 -7.06 16.03
CA ASP A 120 41.83 -6.47 16.34
C ASP A 120 40.96 -6.24 15.08
N ASP A 121 41.58 -5.86 13.95
CA ASP A 121 40.87 -5.66 12.67
C ASP A 121 40.41 -6.99 12.03
N ALA A 122 41.15 -8.08 12.23
CA ALA A 122 40.80 -9.40 11.73
C ALA A 122 39.60 -9.99 12.47
N ASP A 123 39.57 -9.84 13.80
CA ASP A 123 38.46 -10.26 14.65
C ASP A 123 37.15 -9.51 14.32
N ASP A 124 37.24 -8.23 13.98
CA ASP A 124 36.10 -7.41 13.56
C ASP A 124 35.53 -7.87 12.20
N MET A 125 36.40 -8.21 11.24
CA MET A 125 35.98 -8.69 9.91
C MET A 125 35.30 -10.06 9.97
N ASP A 126 35.84 -11.00 10.75
CA ASP A 126 35.24 -12.32 10.95
C ASP A 126 33.87 -12.19 11.66
N MET A 127 33.77 -11.30 12.66
CA MET A 127 32.49 -11.00 13.31
C MET A 127 31.46 -10.41 12.33
N MET A 128 31.85 -9.53 11.40
CA MET A 128 30.93 -8.99 10.39
C MET A 128 30.45 -10.06 9.40
N ALA A 129 31.33 -10.95 8.96
CA ALA A 129 30.99 -12.08 8.11
C ALA A 129 29.99 -13.04 8.79
N GLU A 130 30.18 -13.32 10.08
CA GLU A 130 29.23 -14.09 10.88
C GLU A 130 27.85 -13.41 10.97
N ARG A 131 27.82 -12.08 11.16
CA ARG A 131 26.57 -11.30 11.18
C ARG A 131 25.86 -11.32 9.84
N ARG A 132 26.58 -11.27 8.72
CA ARG A 132 26.01 -11.42 7.38
C ARG A 132 25.38 -12.80 7.17
N ALA A 133 26.08 -13.86 7.59
CA ALA A 133 25.58 -15.23 7.54
C ALA A 133 24.31 -15.41 8.40
N ALA A 134 24.29 -14.85 9.60
CA ALA A 134 23.13 -14.85 10.49
C ALA A 134 21.92 -14.12 9.88
N SER A 135 22.14 -12.95 9.27
CA SER A 135 21.09 -12.20 8.59
C SER A 135 20.53 -12.96 7.38
N LEU A 136 21.36 -13.65 6.59
CA LEU A 136 20.90 -14.51 5.49
C LEU A 136 20.05 -15.68 6.00
N LYS A 137 20.50 -16.32 7.10
CA LYS A 137 19.77 -17.41 7.75
C LYS A 137 18.38 -16.96 8.22
N GLU A 138 18.30 -15.78 8.83
CA GLU A 138 17.03 -15.17 9.26
C GLU A 138 16.12 -14.86 8.05
N MET A 139 16.67 -14.24 7.01
CA MET A 139 15.94 -13.92 5.78
C MET A 139 15.34 -15.20 5.15
N LEU A 140 16.13 -16.26 5.04
CA LEU A 140 15.67 -17.55 4.53
C LEU A 140 14.62 -18.20 5.43
N GLY A 141 14.81 -18.16 6.75
CA GLY A 141 13.83 -18.70 7.71
C GLY A 141 12.48 -17.98 7.63
N THR A 142 12.49 -16.66 7.51
CA THR A 142 11.27 -15.86 7.35
C THR A 142 10.65 -16.04 5.96
N GLU A 143 11.46 -16.24 4.90
CA GLU A 143 10.99 -16.54 3.54
C GLU A 143 10.22 -17.87 3.51
N ARG A 144 10.79 -18.93 4.10
CA ARG A 144 10.13 -20.24 4.20
C ARG A 144 8.77 -20.15 4.90
N SER A 145 8.71 -19.36 5.96
CA SER A 145 7.47 -19.15 6.71
C SER A 145 6.43 -18.38 5.88
N TYR A 146 6.86 -17.36 5.15
CA TYR A 146 6.02 -16.58 4.25
C TYR A 146 5.49 -17.42 3.08
N VAL A 147 6.34 -18.16 2.38
CA VAL A 147 5.95 -19.08 1.29
C VAL A 147 4.97 -20.14 1.79
N ARG A 148 5.19 -20.69 2.98
CA ARG A 148 4.26 -21.64 3.62
C ARG A 148 2.90 -20.99 3.88
N GLY A 149 2.87 -19.75 4.37
CA GLY A 149 1.65 -19.00 4.60
C GLY A 149 0.87 -18.73 3.31
N LEU A 150 1.54 -18.27 2.25
CA LEU A 150 0.92 -18.09 0.93
C LEU A 150 0.43 -19.39 0.32
N LYS A 151 1.18 -20.49 0.49
CA LYS A 151 0.77 -21.82 0.04
C LYS A 151 -0.51 -22.26 0.75
N ARG A 152 -0.61 -22.08 2.07
CA ARG A 152 -1.84 -22.33 2.84
C ARG A 152 -3.00 -21.48 2.35
N LEU A 153 -2.78 -20.17 2.12
CA LEU A 153 -3.81 -19.29 1.56
C LEU A 153 -4.38 -19.84 0.23
N CYS A 154 -3.51 -20.32 -0.65
CA CYS A 154 -3.92 -20.87 -1.93
C CYS A 154 -4.62 -22.23 -1.79
N GLU A 155 -4.01 -23.17 -1.07
CA GLU A 155 -4.45 -24.56 -0.98
C GLU A 155 -5.70 -24.75 -0.11
N THR A 156 -5.80 -23.99 0.98
CA THR A 156 -6.89 -24.10 1.95
C THR A 156 -8.11 -23.26 1.54
N PHE A 157 -7.91 -22.11 0.89
CA PHE A 157 -9.00 -21.18 0.57
C PHE A 157 -9.25 -21.02 -0.93
N LEU A 158 -8.25 -20.57 -1.70
CA LEU A 158 -8.44 -20.22 -3.11
C LEU A 158 -8.85 -21.43 -3.98
N TYR A 159 -8.09 -22.53 -3.95
CA TYR A 159 -8.34 -23.67 -4.83
C TYR A 159 -9.67 -24.39 -4.55
N PRO A 160 -10.07 -24.63 -3.29
CA PRO A 160 -11.38 -25.19 -3.00
C PRO A 160 -12.54 -24.30 -3.49
N LEU A 161 -12.45 -22.99 -3.26
CA LEU A 161 -13.48 -22.03 -3.71
C LEU A 161 -13.55 -21.93 -5.24
N ARG A 162 -12.40 -21.93 -5.93
CA ARG A 162 -12.32 -21.94 -7.40
C ARG A 162 -12.91 -23.23 -8.00
N SER A 163 -12.62 -24.37 -7.40
CA SER A 163 -13.14 -25.67 -7.84
C SER A 163 -14.67 -25.72 -7.75
N GLY A 164 -15.25 -25.22 -6.66
CA GLY A 164 -16.70 -25.08 -6.52
C GLY A 164 -17.31 -24.12 -7.56
N SER A 165 -16.64 -23.00 -7.84
CA SER A 165 -17.10 -22.04 -8.86
C SER A 165 -17.13 -22.66 -10.27
N ASN A 166 -16.05 -23.32 -10.68
CA ASN A 166 -15.93 -23.95 -12.00
C ASN A 166 -16.93 -25.10 -12.20
N GLN A 167 -17.15 -25.92 -11.16
CA GLN A 167 -18.13 -27.01 -11.21
C GLN A 167 -19.55 -26.47 -11.41
N ARG A 168 -19.93 -25.40 -10.71
CA ARG A 168 -21.22 -24.73 -10.88
C ARG A 168 -21.37 -24.16 -12.29
N GLN A 169 -20.33 -23.54 -12.83
CA GLN A 169 -20.39 -22.96 -14.17
C GLN A 169 -20.53 -24.04 -15.25
N GLY A 170 -19.89 -25.21 -15.07
CA GLY A 170 -20.11 -26.39 -15.89
C GLY A 170 -21.56 -26.89 -15.83
N LEU A 171 -22.14 -27.00 -14.63
CA LEU A 171 -23.55 -27.38 -14.46
C LEU A 171 -24.51 -26.39 -15.13
N LEU A 172 -24.30 -25.08 -14.96
CA LEU A 172 -25.12 -24.04 -15.59
C LEU A 172 -25.02 -24.08 -17.12
N ASN A 173 -23.83 -24.33 -17.66
CA ASN A 173 -23.65 -24.50 -19.10
C ASN A 173 -24.41 -25.74 -19.60
N ASN A 174 -24.37 -26.85 -18.87
CA ASN A 174 -25.10 -28.08 -19.22
C ASN A 174 -26.62 -27.85 -19.19
N VAL A 175 -27.14 -27.17 -18.17
CA VAL A 175 -28.58 -26.82 -18.08
C VAL A 175 -28.98 -25.87 -19.22
N ARG A 176 -28.15 -24.86 -19.53
CA ARG A 176 -28.40 -23.93 -20.63
C ARG A 176 -28.41 -24.65 -21.98
N GLN A 177 -27.48 -25.57 -22.23
CA GLN A 177 -27.46 -26.40 -23.43
C GLN A 177 -28.69 -27.33 -23.49
N GLY A 178 -29.10 -27.91 -22.37
CA GLY A 178 -30.33 -28.69 -22.26
C GLY A 178 -31.58 -27.88 -22.60
N LEU A 179 -31.71 -26.66 -22.07
CA LEU A 179 -32.83 -25.76 -22.37
C LEU A 179 -32.82 -25.28 -23.83
N ILE A 180 -31.65 -25.03 -24.42
CA ILE A 180 -31.52 -24.69 -25.85
C ILE A 180 -31.95 -25.87 -26.72
N SER A 181 -31.53 -27.09 -26.35
CA SER A 181 -31.94 -28.33 -27.02
C SER A 181 -33.45 -28.54 -26.93
N VAL A 182 -34.05 -28.41 -25.74
CA VAL A 182 -35.51 -28.53 -25.53
C VAL A 182 -36.29 -27.43 -26.26
N ARG A 183 -35.77 -26.21 -26.31
CA ARG A 183 -36.37 -25.12 -27.11
C ARG A 183 -36.23 -25.35 -28.62
N GLY A 184 -35.18 -26.06 -29.03
CA GLY A 184 -34.97 -26.53 -30.40
C GLY A 184 -35.89 -27.69 -30.79
N THR A 185 -36.21 -28.60 -29.87
CA THR A 185 -37.17 -29.70 -30.09
C THR A 185 -38.61 -29.20 -30.04
N LEU A 186 -38.98 -28.30 -29.13
CA LEU A 186 -40.30 -27.65 -29.10
C LEU A 186 -40.60 -26.82 -30.36
N LYS A 187 -39.57 -26.32 -31.06
CA LYS A 187 -39.73 -25.67 -32.38
C LYS A 187 -39.83 -26.67 -33.54
N ARG A 188 -39.41 -27.93 -33.37
CA ARG A 188 -39.53 -29.00 -34.38
C ARG A 188 -40.72 -29.93 -34.15
N ASP A 189 -41.25 -30.02 -32.93
CA ASP A 189 -42.36 -30.92 -32.57
C ASP A 189 -43.75 -30.33 -32.87
N ARG A 190 -43.88 -29.57 -33.96
CA ARG A 190 -45.16 -29.41 -34.66
C ARG A 190 -45.39 -30.49 -35.74
N GLN A 191 -44.42 -31.38 -35.97
CA GLN A 191 -44.54 -32.53 -36.86
C GLN A 191 -43.53 -33.62 -36.47
N ALA A 192 -43.90 -34.52 -35.56
CA ALA A 192 -43.53 -35.95 -35.58
C ALA A 192 -43.87 -36.65 -34.25
N SER A 193 -44.29 -37.89 -34.38
CA SER A 193 -44.69 -38.85 -33.36
C SER A 193 -43.55 -39.29 -32.42
N LEU A 194 -43.91 -39.54 -31.15
CA LEU A 194 -43.06 -40.04 -30.06
C LEU A 194 -42.44 -41.42 -30.35
N PRO A 195 -41.25 -41.70 -29.79
CA PRO A 195 -41.04 -42.98 -29.12
C PRO A 195 -40.44 -42.88 -27.70
N ALA A 196 -40.60 -43.97 -26.97
CA ALA A 196 -40.46 -44.13 -25.53
C ALA A 196 -39.04 -43.94 -24.95
N ILE A 197 -38.98 -43.31 -23.77
CA ILE A 197 -37.78 -43.13 -22.95
C ILE A 197 -37.74 -44.25 -21.89
N THR A 198 -36.67 -45.05 -21.92
CA THR A 198 -36.34 -46.03 -20.87
C THR A 198 -35.63 -45.32 -19.70
N PRO A 199 -36.03 -45.52 -18.43
CA PRO A 199 -35.39 -44.84 -17.30
C PRO A 199 -34.12 -45.58 -16.86
N GLY A 200 -32.96 -44.98 -17.14
CA GLY A 200 -31.67 -45.39 -16.60
C GLY A 200 -31.49 -44.95 -15.13
N ARG A 201 -30.87 -45.82 -14.34
CA ARG A 201 -30.60 -45.74 -12.88
C ARG A 201 -30.12 -44.36 -12.38
N PRO A 202 -30.50 -43.98 -11.14
CA PRO A 202 -29.88 -42.85 -10.45
C PRO A 202 -28.45 -43.24 -10.04
N VAL A 203 -27.51 -42.36 -10.35
CA VAL A 203 -26.14 -42.44 -9.84
C VAL A 203 -26.15 -41.98 -8.39
N ASP A 204 -25.98 -42.93 -7.47
CA ASP A 204 -25.58 -42.63 -6.10
C ASP A 204 -24.15 -42.07 -6.12
N ALA A 205 -24.01 -40.80 -5.77
CA ALA A 205 -22.76 -40.24 -5.30
C ALA A 205 -23.08 -39.18 -4.23
N VAL A 206 -23.27 -39.69 -3.02
CA VAL A 206 -23.11 -38.93 -1.78
C VAL A 206 -21.69 -38.38 -1.75
N GLN A 207 -21.54 -37.08 -1.97
CA GLN A 207 -20.44 -36.31 -1.40
C GLN A 207 -20.94 -34.90 -1.11
N THR A 208 -21.52 -34.70 0.07
CA THR A 208 -21.82 -33.38 0.62
C THR A 208 -20.51 -32.65 0.95
N ARG A 209 -19.80 -32.17 -0.07
CA ARG A 209 -18.85 -31.06 0.10
C ARG A 209 -19.70 -29.79 0.10
N ALA A 210 -19.60 -29.00 1.17
CA ALA A 210 -20.28 -27.72 1.28
C ALA A 210 -19.94 -26.86 0.06
N HIS A 211 -20.87 -26.76 -0.89
CA HIS A 211 -20.64 -26.11 -2.17
C HIS A 211 -20.82 -24.59 -1.98
N VAL A 212 -19.73 -23.91 -1.63
CA VAL A 212 -19.75 -22.44 -1.50
C VAL A 212 -19.93 -21.81 -2.88
N ALA A 213 -21.10 -21.23 -3.09
CA ALA A 213 -21.42 -20.47 -4.29
C ALA A 213 -20.67 -19.12 -4.29
N ILE A 214 -19.58 -19.02 -5.04
CA ILE A 214 -18.81 -17.78 -5.26
C ILE A 214 -18.56 -17.55 -6.75
N SER A 215 -18.62 -16.30 -7.21
CA SER A 215 -18.36 -15.96 -8.61
C SER A 215 -16.86 -15.86 -8.90
N ASN A 216 -16.45 -16.04 -10.17
CA ASN A 216 -15.06 -15.83 -10.57
C ASN A 216 -14.61 -14.37 -10.38
N ALA A 217 -15.52 -13.39 -10.51
CA ALA A 217 -15.23 -11.99 -10.22
C ALA A 217 -14.91 -11.79 -8.73
N ASP A 218 -15.72 -12.37 -7.83
CA ASP A 218 -15.48 -12.31 -6.39
C ASP A 218 -14.17 -13.00 -6.00
N LEU A 219 -13.83 -14.12 -6.64
CA LEU A 219 -12.55 -14.80 -6.43
C LEU A 219 -11.36 -13.92 -6.82
N ASN A 220 -11.44 -13.28 -7.98
CA ASN A 220 -10.40 -12.38 -8.46
C ASN A 220 -10.26 -11.15 -7.55
N MET A 221 -11.38 -10.57 -7.10
CA MET A 221 -11.36 -9.46 -6.13
C MET A 221 -10.79 -9.88 -4.78
N LEU A 222 -11.13 -11.08 -4.29
CA LEU A 222 -10.72 -11.56 -2.97
C LEU A 222 -9.24 -11.96 -2.90
N PHE A 223 -8.70 -12.59 -3.94
CA PHE A 223 -7.34 -13.16 -3.92
C PHE A 223 -6.34 -12.44 -4.82
N GLY A 224 -6.80 -11.57 -5.73
CA GLY A 224 -5.94 -10.81 -6.63
C GLY A 224 -4.96 -11.70 -7.41
N ASN A 225 -3.70 -11.26 -7.46
CA ASN A 225 -2.58 -11.98 -8.09
C ASN A 225 -1.75 -12.80 -7.08
N VAL A 226 -2.34 -13.30 -5.99
CA VAL A 226 -1.60 -14.02 -4.93
C VAL A 226 -0.83 -15.26 -5.42
N GLU A 227 -1.33 -15.97 -6.45
CA GLU A 227 -0.61 -17.10 -7.05
C GLU A 227 0.69 -16.67 -7.72
N THR A 228 0.69 -15.50 -8.36
CA THR A 228 1.89 -14.88 -8.95
C THR A 228 2.90 -14.55 -7.86
N ILE A 229 2.44 -13.97 -6.73
CA ILE A 229 3.27 -13.69 -5.55
C ILE A 229 3.83 -14.99 -4.96
N LEU A 230 3.02 -16.04 -4.84
CA LEU A 230 3.52 -17.34 -4.37
C LEU A 230 4.60 -17.90 -5.29
N ALA A 231 4.42 -17.82 -6.61
CA ALA A 231 5.36 -18.35 -7.59
C ALA A 231 6.71 -17.61 -7.54
N MET A 232 6.70 -16.27 -7.46
CA MET A 232 7.95 -15.50 -7.34
C MET A 232 8.69 -15.81 -6.04
N HIS A 233 7.97 -15.96 -4.92
CA HIS A 233 8.61 -16.20 -3.62
C HIS A 233 9.14 -17.62 -3.47
N LYS A 234 8.50 -18.61 -4.11
CA LYS A 234 9.11 -19.94 -4.29
C LYS A 234 10.41 -19.90 -5.07
N ARG A 235 10.58 -18.95 -6.00
CA ARG A 235 11.84 -18.77 -6.72
C ARG A 235 12.87 -18.07 -5.86
N ALA A 236 12.51 -16.98 -5.20
CA ALA A 236 13.39 -16.28 -4.25
C ALA A 236 13.90 -17.24 -3.15
N GLN A 237 13.01 -18.04 -2.56
CA GLN A 237 13.36 -19.07 -1.58
C GLN A 237 14.41 -20.03 -2.13
N ARG A 238 14.24 -20.57 -3.35
CA ARG A 238 15.22 -21.49 -3.94
C ARG A 238 16.59 -20.84 -4.13
N MET A 239 16.61 -19.60 -4.62
CA MET A 239 17.87 -18.85 -4.76
C MET A 239 18.57 -18.66 -3.41
N MET A 240 17.81 -18.32 -2.35
CA MET A 240 18.35 -18.20 -0.99
C MET A 240 18.83 -19.55 -0.42
N GLU A 241 18.11 -20.64 -0.69
CA GLU A 241 18.51 -21.99 -0.24
C GLU A 241 19.77 -22.50 -0.92
N GLU A 242 19.92 -22.23 -2.22
CA GLU A 242 21.13 -22.52 -2.97
C GLU A 242 22.31 -21.71 -2.42
N ARG A 243 22.11 -20.41 -2.19
CA ARG A 243 23.14 -19.54 -1.63
C ARG A 243 23.55 -19.91 -0.21
N TYR A 244 22.60 -20.28 0.63
CA TYR A 244 22.87 -20.65 2.01
C TYR A 244 23.55 -22.02 2.14
N ARG A 245 23.35 -22.94 1.17
CA ARG A 245 23.97 -24.27 1.20
C ARG A 245 25.50 -24.20 1.12
N ASP A 246 26.00 -23.35 0.23
CA ASP A 246 27.42 -23.18 -0.07
C ASP A 246 27.83 -21.71 0.18
N TRP A 247 27.56 -21.22 1.40
CA TRP A 247 27.78 -19.83 1.77
C TRP A 247 29.28 -19.51 1.94
N SER A 248 29.69 -18.38 1.39
CA SER A 248 30.98 -17.71 1.62
C SER A 248 30.72 -16.20 1.58
N ASP A 249 31.46 -15.43 2.39
CA ASP A 249 31.21 -14.00 2.56
C ASP A 249 31.30 -13.22 1.24
N ASP A 250 32.26 -13.60 0.38
CA ASP A 250 32.53 -13.00 -0.93
C ASP A 250 31.42 -13.26 -1.97
N VAL A 251 30.46 -14.15 -1.67
CA VAL A 251 29.44 -14.54 -2.66
C VAL A 251 28.35 -13.45 -2.76
N PRO A 252 28.14 -12.84 -3.95
CA PRO A 252 27.24 -11.70 -4.12
C PRO A 252 25.77 -12.05 -3.88
N LEU A 253 25.07 -11.37 -2.96
CA LEU A 253 23.63 -11.50 -2.71
C LEU A 253 22.76 -10.60 -3.61
N SER A 254 23.36 -9.62 -4.28
CA SER A 254 22.65 -8.65 -5.11
C SER A 254 21.75 -9.26 -6.18
N ASP A 255 22.05 -10.45 -6.70
CA ASP A 255 21.22 -11.13 -7.69
C ASP A 255 19.85 -11.56 -7.12
N ILE A 256 19.80 -12.01 -5.87
CA ILE A 256 18.56 -12.34 -5.15
C ILE A 256 17.73 -11.07 -4.93
N TYR A 257 18.37 -9.99 -4.50
CA TYR A 257 17.69 -8.72 -4.24
C TYR A 257 17.22 -8.04 -5.53
N LYS A 258 18.01 -8.11 -6.60
CA LYS A 258 17.62 -7.68 -7.94
C LYS A 258 16.39 -8.45 -8.41
N TYR A 259 16.37 -9.78 -8.22
CA TYR A 259 15.19 -10.57 -8.51
C TYR A 259 13.97 -10.09 -7.72
N LEU A 260 14.08 -9.91 -6.39
CA LEU A 260 12.99 -9.39 -5.56
C LEU A 260 12.51 -8.01 -6.03
N LEU A 261 13.41 -7.11 -6.41
CA LEU A 261 13.06 -5.80 -6.95
C LEU A 261 12.20 -5.91 -8.22
N THR A 262 12.54 -6.82 -9.15
CA THR A 262 11.73 -7.03 -10.37
C THR A 262 10.30 -7.49 -10.07
N THR A 263 10.04 -7.97 -8.86
CA THR A 263 8.71 -8.43 -8.45
C THR A 263 7.83 -7.34 -7.85
N MET A 264 8.38 -6.16 -7.51
CA MET A 264 7.64 -5.05 -6.90
C MET A 264 6.38 -4.62 -7.65
N PRO A 265 6.35 -4.57 -9.00
CA PRO A 265 5.11 -4.24 -9.72
C PRO A 265 3.95 -5.20 -9.42
N GLN A 266 4.23 -6.47 -9.11
CA GLN A 266 3.19 -7.43 -8.73
C GLN A 266 2.64 -7.15 -7.33
N TYR A 267 3.46 -6.64 -6.41
CA TYR A 267 3.00 -6.17 -5.12
C TYR A 267 2.10 -4.94 -5.25
N GLN A 268 2.45 -4.01 -6.13
CA GLN A 268 1.61 -2.85 -6.43
C GLN A 268 0.20 -3.30 -6.85
N VAL A 269 0.09 -4.20 -7.83
CA VAL A 269 -1.21 -4.77 -8.27
C VAL A 269 -2.00 -5.40 -7.12
N TYR A 270 -1.33 -6.12 -6.23
CA TYR A 270 -1.97 -6.76 -5.09
C TYR A 270 -2.52 -5.75 -4.09
N VAL A 271 -1.71 -4.74 -3.78
CA VAL A 271 -2.00 -3.69 -2.80
C VAL A 271 -3.15 -2.81 -3.28
N GLU A 272 -3.16 -2.42 -4.56
CA GLU A 272 -4.28 -1.69 -5.19
C GLU A 272 -5.60 -2.48 -5.12
N ASN A 273 -5.55 -3.81 -5.21
CA ASN A 273 -6.74 -4.66 -5.08
C ASN A 273 -7.14 -4.96 -3.62
N PHE A 274 -6.28 -4.68 -2.64
CA PHE A 274 -6.47 -5.16 -1.27
C PHE A 274 -7.74 -4.59 -0.60
N THR A 275 -8.09 -3.33 -0.87
CA THR A 275 -9.34 -2.74 -0.36
C THR A 275 -10.57 -3.47 -0.91
N HIS A 276 -10.56 -3.82 -2.20
CA HIS A 276 -11.62 -4.62 -2.80
C HIS A 276 -11.68 -6.03 -2.22
N ALA A 277 -10.53 -6.63 -1.89
CA ALA A 277 -10.46 -7.92 -1.23
C ALA A 277 -11.12 -7.88 0.17
N CYS A 278 -10.83 -6.86 0.97
CA CYS A 278 -11.43 -6.65 2.28
C CYS A 278 -12.96 -6.46 2.20
N ALA A 279 -13.42 -5.57 1.32
CA ALA A 279 -14.86 -5.34 1.11
C ALA A 279 -15.57 -6.61 0.62
N THR A 280 -14.95 -7.35 -0.30
CA THR A 280 -15.49 -8.63 -0.81
C THR A 280 -15.54 -9.69 0.28
N LEU A 281 -14.49 -9.81 1.10
CA LEU A 281 -14.46 -10.72 2.25
C LEU A 281 -15.60 -10.43 3.23
N GLN A 282 -15.79 -9.15 3.59
CA GLN A 282 -16.85 -8.73 4.50
C GLN A 282 -18.23 -9.03 3.92
N ARG A 283 -18.48 -8.64 2.67
CA ARG A 283 -19.75 -8.90 1.97
C ARG A 283 -20.06 -10.38 1.85
N LEU A 284 -19.10 -11.21 1.43
CA LEU A 284 -19.31 -12.65 1.32
C LEU A 284 -19.55 -13.30 2.68
N THR A 285 -18.80 -12.85 3.69
CA THR A 285 -19.00 -13.29 5.07
C THR A 285 -20.39 -12.93 5.55
N SER A 286 -20.89 -11.71 5.32
CA SER A 286 -22.21 -11.27 5.79
C SER A 286 -23.37 -11.92 5.04
N GLN A 287 -23.28 -12.05 3.71
CA GLN A 287 -24.38 -12.52 2.86
C GLN A 287 -24.47 -14.04 2.73
N SER A 288 -23.35 -14.77 2.81
CA SER A 288 -23.32 -16.22 2.55
C SER A 288 -23.02 -17.03 3.81
N LYS A 289 -24.03 -17.75 4.31
CA LYS A 289 -23.86 -18.69 5.43
C LYS A 289 -22.88 -19.82 5.10
N ASP A 290 -22.86 -20.28 3.85
CA ASP A 290 -21.96 -21.33 3.39
C ASP A 290 -20.51 -20.85 3.32
N PHE A 291 -20.28 -19.63 2.82
CA PHE A 291 -18.93 -19.04 2.83
C PHE A 291 -18.42 -18.85 4.25
N ARG A 292 -19.26 -18.31 5.15
CA ARG A 292 -18.91 -18.14 6.57
C ARG A 292 -18.57 -19.47 7.25
N ARG A 293 -19.35 -20.53 6.97
CA ARG A 293 -19.09 -21.87 7.48
C ARG A 293 -17.80 -22.44 6.91
N PHE A 294 -17.56 -22.27 5.61
CA PHE A 294 -16.34 -22.71 4.95
C PHE A 294 -15.10 -22.07 5.59
N VAL A 295 -15.08 -20.74 5.73
CA VAL A 295 -13.95 -20.03 6.37
C VAL A 295 -13.73 -20.55 7.80
N LYS A 296 -14.80 -20.71 8.60
CA LYS A 296 -14.70 -21.21 9.97
C LYS A 296 -14.21 -22.66 10.05
N GLN A 297 -14.64 -23.53 9.15
CA GLN A 297 -14.20 -24.94 9.12
C GLN A 297 -12.73 -25.10 8.77
N GLN A 298 -12.16 -24.16 8.02
CA GLN A 298 -10.73 -24.16 7.72
C GLN A 298 -9.88 -23.53 8.85
N ASP A 299 -10.52 -22.91 9.85
CA ASP A 299 -9.88 -22.22 10.99
C ASP A 299 -9.78 -23.15 12.24
N ASP A 300 -10.16 -24.42 12.13
CA ASP A 300 -10.23 -25.35 13.27
C ASP A 300 -8.86 -25.98 13.60
N SER A 301 -8.26 -25.49 14.70
CA SER A 301 -7.34 -26.08 15.71
C SER A 301 -6.17 -27.00 15.32
N SER A 302 -6.00 -27.43 14.07
CA SER A 302 -4.93 -28.35 13.63
C SER A 302 -3.87 -27.68 12.75
N LEU A 303 -4.07 -26.41 12.39
CA LEU A 303 -3.19 -25.63 11.51
C LEU A 303 -3.17 -24.19 12.05
N ASP A 304 -2.09 -23.80 12.73
CA ASP A 304 -1.84 -22.48 13.35
C ASP A 304 -2.94 -21.42 13.12
N SER A 305 -3.74 -21.18 14.16
CA SER A 305 -4.89 -20.28 14.19
C SER A 305 -4.63 -18.96 13.45
N THR A 306 -5.23 -18.75 12.28
CA THR A 306 -5.24 -17.42 11.64
C THR A 306 -6.39 -17.29 10.64
N ASN A 307 -7.28 -16.34 10.89
CA ASN A 307 -8.36 -15.89 10.01
C ASN A 307 -7.86 -15.66 8.55
N LEU A 308 -8.67 -16.00 7.54
CA LEU A 308 -8.41 -15.73 6.10
C LEU A 308 -7.86 -14.31 5.84
N LYS A 309 -8.39 -13.29 6.53
CA LYS A 309 -7.89 -11.91 6.43
C LYS A 309 -6.41 -11.76 6.80
N ALA A 310 -5.93 -12.52 7.79
CA ALA A 310 -4.55 -12.45 8.22
C ALA A 310 -3.60 -13.07 7.18
N TYR A 311 -4.05 -14.10 6.46
CA TYR A 311 -3.34 -14.65 5.31
C TYR A 311 -3.31 -13.67 4.14
N LEU A 312 -4.44 -13.02 3.81
CA LEU A 312 -4.50 -11.97 2.78
C LEU A 312 -3.55 -10.79 3.09
N ASN A 313 -3.27 -10.55 4.37
CA ASN A 313 -2.34 -9.53 4.84
C ASN A 313 -0.86 -9.93 4.79
N LEU A 314 -0.52 -11.18 4.48
CA LEU A 314 0.88 -11.61 4.44
C LEU A 314 1.73 -10.80 3.44
N PRO A 315 1.29 -10.55 2.18
CA PRO A 315 2.07 -9.77 1.22
C PRO A 315 2.37 -8.34 1.69
N LEU A 316 1.40 -7.64 2.27
CA LEU A 316 1.59 -6.26 2.75
C LEU A 316 2.71 -6.19 3.79
N ARG A 317 2.76 -7.15 4.72
CA ARG A 317 3.80 -7.24 5.76
C ARG A 317 5.17 -7.68 5.24
N ARG A 318 5.24 -8.34 4.06
CA ARG A 318 6.50 -8.92 3.57
C ARG A 318 7.40 -7.85 2.97
N ILE A 319 6.84 -6.88 2.24
CA ILE A 319 7.61 -5.82 1.56
C ILE A 319 8.53 -5.09 2.54
N GLY A 320 7.99 -4.66 3.69
CA GLY A 320 8.77 -3.95 4.72
C GLY A 320 9.93 -4.76 5.31
N ARG A 321 9.81 -6.09 5.37
CA ARG A 321 10.87 -6.96 5.92
C ARG A 321 12.09 -7.10 5.02
N TYR A 322 11.92 -7.10 3.68
CA TYR A 322 13.07 -7.19 2.78
C TYR A 322 14.01 -6.02 2.93
N PHE A 323 13.46 -4.83 3.20
CA PHE A 323 14.25 -3.64 3.44
C PHE A 323 15.16 -3.77 4.66
N ASN A 324 14.62 -4.26 5.79
CA ASN A 324 15.42 -4.49 7.00
C ASN A 324 16.56 -5.47 6.76
N HIS A 325 16.30 -6.58 6.06
CA HIS A 325 17.35 -7.53 5.69
C HIS A 325 18.37 -6.90 4.75
N PHE A 326 17.95 -6.06 3.80
CA PHE A 326 18.84 -5.35 2.89
C PHE A 326 19.82 -4.45 3.64
N ASN A 327 19.32 -3.62 4.56
CA ASN A 327 20.16 -2.72 5.35
C ASN A 327 21.11 -3.49 6.26
N GLN A 328 20.65 -4.57 6.89
CA GLN A 328 21.51 -5.42 7.71
C GLN A 328 22.65 -6.05 6.90
N GLN A 329 22.39 -6.48 5.66
CA GLN A 329 23.45 -7.01 4.80
C GLN A 329 24.46 -5.92 4.43
N LEU A 330 24.00 -4.72 4.06
CA LEU A 330 24.88 -3.63 3.65
C LEU A 330 25.69 -3.06 4.83
N ALA A 331 25.11 -2.99 6.03
CA ALA A 331 25.75 -2.48 7.24
C ALA A 331 26.89 -3.36 7.75
N HIS A 332 26.87 -4.66 7.44
CA HIS A 332 27.92 -5.61 7.80
C HIS A 332 28.82 -5.97 6.60
N MET A 333 28.74 -5.21 5.51
CA MET A 333 29.55 -5.44 4.30
C MET A 333 30.56 -4.30 4.16
N PRO A 334 31.88 -4.60 4.10
CA PRO A 334 32.88 -3.56 3.92
C PRO A 334 32.78 -2.94 2.51
N PRO A 335 33.15 -1.66 2.31
CA PRO A 335 33.11 -1.02 0.99
C PRO A 335 33.99 -1.68 -0.08
N SER A 336 35.00 -2.44 0.35
CA SER A 336 35.88 -3.25 -0.52
C SER A 336 35.22 -4.51 -1.05
N HIS A 337 34.10 -4.94 -0.47
CA HIS A 337 33.41 -6.17 -0.86
C HIS A 337 32.88 -6.07 -2.30
N PRO A 338 33.03 -7.11 -3.14
CA PRO A 338 32.66 -7.08 -4.55
C PRO A 338 31.18 -6.77 -4.81
N ASP A 339 30.31 -7.06 -3.85
CA ASP A 339 28.86 -6.85 -3.95
C ASP A 339 28.37 -5.50 -3.40
N TYR A 340 29.23 -4.73 -2.72
CA TYR A 340 28.81 -3.53 -1.98
C TYR A 340 28.16 -2.47 -2.88
N ALA A 341 28.80 -2.17 -4.01
CA ALA A 341 28.31 -1.18 -4.96
C ALA A 341 26.95 -1.60 -5.58
N ALA A 342 26.80 -2.88 -5.91
CA ALA A 342 25.55 -3.42 -6.47
C ALA A 342 24.41 -3.39 -5.46
N MET A 343 24.69 -3.80 -4.22
CA MET A 343 23.73 -3.76 -3.11
C MET A 343 23.29 -2.32 -2.78
N SER A 344 24.22 -1.37 -2.72
CA SER A 344 23.90 0.04 -2.47
C SER A 344 23.02 0.65 -3.56
N ALA A 345 23.28 0.35 -4.84
CA ALA A 345 22.45 0.81 -5.94
C ALA A 345 21.04 0.19 -5.89
N LEU A 346 20.94 -1.12 -5.64
CA LEU A 346 19.67 -1.82 -5.51
C LEU A 346 18.84 -1.28 -4.35
N LEU A 347 19.45 -0.89 -3.22
CA LEU A 347 18.75 -0.31 -2.09
C LEU A 347 18.04 1.01 -2.47
N LYS A 348 18.70 1.87 -3.25
CA LYS A 348 18.10 3.10 -3.80
C LYS A 348 16.93 2.80 -4.74
N GLU A 349 17.05 1.79 -5.58
CA GLU A 349 15.96 1.40 -6.48
C GLU A 349 14.77 0.78 -5.72
N PHE A 350 15.05 -0.02 -4.70
CA PHE A 350 14.04 -0.59 -3.80
C PHE A 350 13.31 0.52 -3.04
N SER A 351 14.04 1.54 -2.60
CA SER A 351 13.48 2.75 -1.97
C SER A 351 12.46 3.43 -2.88
N ARG A 352 12.87 3.73 -4.12
CA ARG A 352 12.01 4.36 -5.12
C ARG A 352 10.78 3.52 -5.44
N ALA A 353 10.94 2.20 -5.63
CA ALA A 353 9.84 1.29 -5.89
C ALA A 353 8.83 1.26 -4.73
N SER A 354 9.33 1.31 -3.50
CA SER A 354 8.52 1.34 -2.28
C SER A 354 7.69 2.63 -2.20
N THR A 355 8.30 3.79 -2.45
CA THR A 355 7.58 5.07 -2.52
C THR A 355 6.50 5.07 -3.60
N MET A 356 6.74 4.42 -4.75
CA MET A 356 5.73 4.28 -5.78
C MET A 356 4.53 3.42 -5.32
N ILE A 357 4.78 2.33 -4.59
CA ILE A 357 3.71 1.48 -4.05
C ILE A 357 2.87 2.28 -3.04
N ALA A 358 3.51 2.99 -2.11
CA ALA A 358 2.87 3.92 -1.18
C ALA A 358 1.98 4.95 -1.91
N ALA A 359 2.55 5.65 -2.89
CA ALA A 359 1.79 6.61 -3.70
C ALA A 359 0.59 5.96 -4.39
N SER A 360 0.73 4.72 -4.89
CA SER A 360 -0.37 3.99 -5.52
C SER A 360 -1.48 3.56 -4.55
N VAL A 361 -1.11 3.20 -3.31
CA VAL A 361 -2.07 2.97 -2.21
C VAL A 361 -2.93 4.21 -2.02
N THR A 362 -2.27 5.34 -1.77
CA THR A 362 -2.94 6.61 -1.53
C THR A 362 -3.83 7.02 -2.72
N ALA A 363 -3.32 6.86 -3.95
CA ALA A 363 -4.09 7.11 -5.17
C ALA A 363 -5.34 6.21 -5.29
N THR A 364 -5.21 4.93 -4.93
CA THR A 364 -6.32 3.99 -4.95
C THR A 364 -7.38 4.35 -3.93
N GLU A 365 -6.99 4.72 -2.70
CA GLU A 365 -7.93 5.18 -1.67
C GLU A 365 -8.70 6.42 -2.14
N ARG A 366 -8.00 7.43 -2.67
CA ARG A 366 -8.61 8.65 -3.22
C ARG A 366 -9.60 8.35 -4.36
N ARG A 367 -9.28 7.38 -5.21
CA ARG A 367 -10.17 6.95 -6.30
C ARG A 367 -11.43 6.25 -5.78
N LEU A 368 -11.30 5.44 -4.73
CA LEU A 368 -12.46 4.79 -4.10
C LEU A 368 -13.36 5.82 -3.42
N GLN A 369 -12.79 6.77 -2.68
CA GLN A 369 -13.54 7.88 -2.08
C GLN A 369 -14.28 8.70 -3.14
N LEU A 370 -13.61 9.02 -4.25
CA LEU A 370 -14.25 9.72 -5.37
C LEU A 370 -15.42 8.90 -5.93
N SER A 371 -15.26 7.58 -6.10
CA SER A 371 -16.33 6.69 -6.54
C SER A 371 -17.52 6.63 -5.57
N ASP A 372 -17.30 6.84 -4.28
CA ASP A 372 -18.38 6.93 -3.28
C ASP A 372 -19.10 8.28 -3.38
N LEU A 373 -18.35 9.39 -3.52
CA LEU A 373 -18.91 10.73 -3.71
C LEU A 373 -19.74 10.85 -5.00
N GLU A 374 -19.31 10.19 -6.09
CA GLU A 374 -20.08 10.13 -7.34
C GLU A 374 -21.49 9.55 -7.15
N GLN A 375 -21.67 8.62 -6.23
CA GLN A 375 -22.99 8.02 -5.96
C GLN A 375 -23.91 8.98 -5.20
N LEU A 376 -23.35 9.96 -4.49
CA LEU A 376 -24.08 10.96 -3.71
C LEU A 376 -24.43 12.21 -4.53
N ILE A 377 -23.69 12.50 -5.60
CA ILE A 377 -23.88 13.70 -6.43
C ILE A 377 -24.66 13.36 -7.69
N THR A 378 -25.90 13.82 -7.73
CA THR A 378 -26.75 13.72 -8.92
C THR A 378 -26.33 14.70 -10.01
N GLY A 379 -26.35 14.26 -11.27
CA GLY A 379 -25.99 15.09 -12.43
C GLY A 379 -24.50 15.21 -12.71
N LEU A 380 -23.64 14.48 -11.98
CA LEU A 380 -22.21 14.44 -12.24
C LEU A 380 -21.91 13.78 -13.61
N PRO A 381 -21.02 14.33 -14.44
CA PRO A 381 -20.61 13.68 -15.69
C PRO A 381 -19.91 12.34 -15.44
N ARG A 382 -20.25 11.29 -16.20
CA ARG A 382 -19.81 9.89 -16.00
C ARG A 382 -18.30 9.60 -16.05
N TRP A 383 -17.42 10.58 -16.28
CA TRP A 383 -15.98 10.39 -16.46
C TRP A 383 -15.13 10.71 -15.23
N THR A 384 -15.74 11.17 -14.13
CA THR A 384 -15.04 11.73 -12.96
C THR A 384 -14.22 10.72 -12.14
N SER A 385 -14.55 9.43 -12.04
CA SER A 385 -13.83 8.50 -11.15
C SER A 385 -12.77 7.62 -11.84
N GLY A 386 -12.80 7.51 -13.17
CA GLY A 386 -11.97 6.54 -13.88
C GLY A 386 -10.48 6.91 -13.96
N LYS A 387 -10.17 8.21 -13.95
CA LYS A 387 -8.81 8.73 -14.15
C LYS A 387 -8.38 9.79 -13.13
N HIS A 388 -9.30 10.32 -12.34
CA HIS A 388 -9.04 11.45 -11.47
C HIS A 388 -8.88 11.01 -10.02
N GLN A 389 -8.09 11.77 -9.28
CA GLN A 389 -7.90 11.56 -7.84
C GLN A 389 -8.52 12.73 -7.07
N LEU A 390 -9.26 12.40 -6.02
CA LEU A 390 -9.70 13.39 -5.05
C LEU A 390 -8.49 13.90 -4.26
N ILE A 391 -8.24 15.22 -4.30
CA ILE A 391 -7.18 15.88 -3.52
C ILE A 391 -7.78 16.47 -2.24
N TYR A 392 -8.89 17.19 -2.37
CA TYR A 392 -9.54 17.90 -1.26
C TYR A 392 -11.06 17.91 -1.45
N ALA A 393 -11.83 17.92 -0.35
CA ALA A 393 -13.27 18.17 -0.42
C ALA A 393 -13.79 18.79 0.88
N GLU A 394 -14.58 19.85 0.76
CA GLU A 394 -15.15 20.57 1.90
C GLU A 394 -16.36 21.43 1.49
N LYS A 395 -17.14 21.91 2.47
CA LYS A 395 -18.18 22.92 2.24
C LYS A 395 -17.55 24.32 2.23
N LEU A 396 -17.58 24.99 1.07
CA LEU A 396 -17.08 26.35 0.90
C LEU A 396 -18.19 27.31 0.50
N HIS A 397 -18.00 28.60 0.77
CA HIS A 397 -18.92 29.64 0.34
C HIS A 397 -18.58 30.08 -1.08
N HIS A 398 -19.36 29.65 -2.07
CA HIS A 398 -19.23 30.16 -3.42
C HIS A 398 -19.92 31.53 -3.52
N PHE A 399 -19.15 32.55 -3.89
CA PHE A 399 -19.63 33.90 -4.13
C PHE A 399 -19.90 34.11 -5.62
N THR A 400 -21.15 34.35 -5.98
CA THR A 400 -21.57 34.64 -7.36
C THR A 400 -22.12 36.06 -7.46
N MET A 401 -21.78 36.76 -8.54
CA MET A 401 -22.36 38.07 -8.84
C MET A 401 -23.70 37.86 -9.54
N VAL A 402 -24.79 38.38 -8.96
CA VAL A 402 -26.14 38.30 -9.53
C VAL A 402 -26.71 39.72 -9.62
N GLY A 403 -26.61 40.34 -10.79
CA GLY A 403 -27.02 41.73 -11.00
C GLY A 403 -26.12 42.73 -10.25
N GLU A 404 -26.70 43.64 -9.48
CA GLU A 404 -25.97 44.60 -8.61
C GLU A 404 -25.62 44.02 -7.23
N GLY A 405 -25.98 42.76 -6.94
CA GLY A 405 -25.77 42.11 -5.65
C GLY A 405 -24.84 40.91 -5.72
N SER A 406 -24.29 40.52 -4.56
CA SER A 406 -23.58 39.26 -4.38
C SER A 406 -24.52 38.21 -3.77
N GLN A 407 -24.49 37.00 -4.31
CA GLN A 407 -25.14 35.84 -3.71
C GLN A 407 -24.08 34.90 -3.14
N ARG A 408 -24.12 34.69 -1.82
CA ARG A 408 -23.32 33.70 -1.12
C ARG A 408 -24.09 32.39 -1.04
N VAL A 409 -23.55 31.33 -1.63
CA VAL A 409 -24.14 29.98 -1.58
C VAL A 409 -23.11 29.01 -1.04
N THR A 410 -23.47 28.25 -0.01
CA THR A 410 -22.61 27.17 0.48
C THR A 410 -22.70 25.99 -0.49
N HIS A 411 -21.58 25.63 -1.09
CA HIS A 411 -21.45 24.44 -1.93
C HIS A 411 -20.54 23.42 -1.28
N PHE A 412 -20.81 22.16 -1.54
CA PHE A 412 -19.83 21.10 -1.36
C PHE A 412 -18.86 21.12 -2.55
N VAL A 413 -17.60 21.42 -2.29
CA VAL A 413 -16.54 21.62 -3.29
C VAL A 413 -15.57 20.46 -3.22
N MET A 414 -15.22 19.90 -4.38
CA MET A 414 -14.22 18.86 -4.55
C MET A 414 -13.10 19.38 -5.44
N LEU A 415 -11.87 19.29 -4.96
CA LEU A 415 -10.66 19.49 -5.74
C LEU A 415 -10.18 18.13 -6.24
N LEU A 416 -10.16 17.97 -7.55
CA LEU A 416 -9.53 16.85 -8.24
C LEU A 416 -8.17 17.28 -8.79
N ASP A 417 -7.41 16.32 -9.30
CA ASP A 417 -6.10 16.55 -9.93
C ASP A 417 -6.11 17.47 -11.15
N ASP A 418 -7.25 17.61 -11.84
CA ASP A 418 -7.34 18.42 -13.06
C ASP A 418 -8.47 19.47 -13.06
N ARG A 419 -9.32 19.50 -12.02
CA ARG A 419 -10.49 20.38 -11.95
C ARG A 419 -11.00 20.58 -10.53
N ILE A 420 -11.77 21.64 -10.35
CA ILE A 420 -12.62 21.87 -9.18
C ILE A 420 -14.06 21.56 -9.59
N ILE A 421 -14.82 20.89 -8.73
CA ILE A 421 -16.25 20.63 -8.91
C ILE A 421 -16.99 21.16 -7.69
N TRP A 422 -18.15 21.78 -7.89
CA TRP A 422 -19.03 22.17 -6.79
C TRP A 422 -20.46 21.68 -6.99
N ALA A 423 -21.07 21.25 -5.90
CA ALA A 423 -22.42 20.72 -5.84
C ALA A 423 -23.22 21.39 -4.72
N LEU A 424 -24.52 21.52 -4.93
CA LEU A 424 -25.45 22.07 -3.94
C LEU A 424 -26.08 20.93 -3.14
N GLU A 425 -26.04 21.04 -1.83
CA GLU A 425 -26.75 20.14 -0.93
C GLU A 425 -28.26 20.35 -1.07
N THR A 426 -28.99 19.27 -1.35
CA THR A 426 -30.46 19.28 -1.53
C THR A 426 -31.20 18.47 -0.46
N GLY A 427 -30.44 17.75 0.36
CA GLY A 427 -30.89 16.96 1.49
C GLY A 427 -29.68 16.29 2.13
N PRO A 428 -29.88 15.58 3.25
CA PRO A 428 -28.81 14.85 3.93
C PRO A 428 -28.16 13.86 2.95
N ASP A 429 -26.84 14.02 2.76
CA ASP A 429 -26.00 13.22 1.86
C ASP A 429 -26.48 13.19 0.39
N ARG A 430 -27.20 14.23 -0.03
CA ARG A 430 -27.73 14.34 -1.40
C ARG A 430 -27.33 15.66 -2.03
N TYR A 431 -26.49 15.56 -3.05
CA TYR A 431 -25.95 16.71 -3.74
C TYR A 431 -26.42 16.76 -5.19
N VAL A 432 -26.52 17.97 -5.72
CA VAL A 432 -26.80 18.23 -7.13
C VAL A 432 -25.62 18.98 -7.71
N PHE A 433 -25.00 18.42 -8.74
CA PHE A 433 -23.92 19.06 -9.48
C PHE A 433 -24.34 20.47 -9.97
N LYS A 434 -23.49 21.48 -9.72
CA LYS A 434 -23.75 22.87 -10.12
C LYS A 434 -22.73 23.42 -11.09
N GLY A 435 -21.48 22.99 -11.01
CA GLY A 435 -20.48 23.42 -11.95
C GLY A 435 -19.11 22.81 -11.69
N GLN A 436 -18.21 23.13 -12.61
CA GLN A 436 -16.82 22.71 -12.56
C GLN A 436 -15.93 23.79 -13.18
N LEU A 437 -14.65 23.78 -12.82
CA LEU A 437 -13.62 24.65 -13.38
C LEU A 437 -12.36 23.83 -13.65
N MET A 438 -11.86 23.88 -14.88
CA MET A 438 -10.63 23.16 -15.27
C MET A 438 -9.40 23.86 -14.69
N LEU A 439 -8.46 23.07 -14.14
CA LEU A 439 -7.24 23.59 -13.53
C LEU A 439 -6.07 23.73 -14.51
N LEU A 440 -6.20 23.24 -15.75
CA LEU A 440 -5.19 23.44 -16.76
C LEU A 440 -4.99 24.95 -16.99
N GLU A 441 -3.76 25.42 -16.76
CA GLU A 441 -3.37 26.85 -16.83
C GLU A 441 -4.14 27.76 -15.87
N ALA A 442 -4.79 27.20 -14.85
CA ALA A 442 -5.47 28.00 -13.84
C ALA A 442 -4.49 28.67 -12.89
N PHE A 443 -4.84 29.86 -12.42
CA PHE A 443 -4.13 30.55 -11.35
C PHE A 443 -5.07 30.92 -10.21
N VAL A 444 -4.52 30.92 -9.00
CA VAL A 444 -5.24 31.23 -7.77
C VAL A 444 -4.77 32.59 -7.27
N THR A 445 -5.71 33.43 -6.85
CA THR A 445 -5.44 34.73 -6.24
C THR A 445 -6.12 34.77 -4.87
N ASP A 446 -5.33 35.00 -3.82
CA ASP A 446 -5.86 35.31 -2.49
C ASP A 446 -6.53 36.70 -2.53
N LEU A 447 -7.75 36.81 -2.00
CA LEU A 447 -8.50 38.06 -2.04
C LEU A 447 -8.51 38.72 -0.65
N ALA A 448 -8.28 40.02 -0.62
CA ALA A 448 -8.44 40.79 0.60
C ALA A 448 -9.91 40.78 1.05
N ASP A 449 -10.12 40.73 2.36
CA ASP A 449 -11.45 40.79 2.95
C ASP A 449 -12.20 42.05 2.51
N THR A 450 -13.48 41.89 2.24
CA THR A 450 -14.39 42.96 1.85
C THR A 450 -15.65 42.92 2.72
N ALA A 451 -16.55 43.87 2.53
CA ALA A 451 -17.88 43.82 3.16
C ALA A 451 -18.72 42.61 2.67
N PHE A 452 -18.34 41.95 1.58
CA PHE A 452 -19.13 40.90 0.94
C PHE A 452 -18.58 39.49 1.20
N TYR A 453 -17.28 39.36 1.43
CA TYR A 453 -16.60 38.09 1.69
C TYR A 453 -15.37 38.30 2.56
N ALA A 454 -15.01 37.28 3.34
CA ALA A 454 -13.80 37.23 4.14
C ALA A 454 -13.15 35.85 3.96
N HIS A 455 -11.82 35.78 4.02
CA HIS A 455 -11.02 34.58 3.78
C HIS A 455 -11.27 33.95 2.40
N ALA A 456 -11.46 34.80 1.38
CA ALA A 456 -11.85 34.36 0.05
C ALA A 456 -10.66 34.22 -0.89
N PHE A 457 -10.75 33.29 -1.82
CA PHE A 457 -9.79 33.17 -2.91
C PHE A 457 -10.51 33.03 -4.25
N ARG A 458 -9.87 33.51 -5.31
CA ARG A 458 -10.36 33.41 -6.68
C ARG A 458 -9.53 32.39 -7.44
N VAL A 459 -10.20 31.55 -8.21
CA VAL A 459 -9.57 30.65 -9.18
C VAL A 459 -10.02 31.08 -10.57
N VAL A 460 -9.06 31.33 -11.46
CA VAL A 460 -9.31 31.67 -12.87
C VAL A 460 -8.68 30.59 -13.72
N SER A 461 -9.48 29.93 -14.56
CA SER A 461 -9.03 28.90 -15.51
C SER A 461 -8.33 29.51 -16.73
N GLY A 462 -7.54 28.71 -17.46
CA GLY A 462 -6.90 29.14 -18.72
C GLY A 462 -7.88 29.66 -19.78
N ASP A 463 -9.11 29.14 -19.79
CA ASP A 463 -10.18 29.57 -20.70
C ASP A 463 -10.89 30.85 -20.24
N GLY A 464 -10.46 31.46 -19.13
CA GLY A 464 -11.01 32.70 -18.58
C GLY A 464 -12.25 32.54 -17.71
N ASN A 465 -12.73 31.31 -17.46
CA ASN A 465 -13.79 31.07 -16.47
C ASN A 465 -13.23 31.29 -15.06
N GLU A 466 -14.02 31.90 -14.18
CA GLU A 466 -13.63 32.17 -12.79
C GLU A 466 -14.64 31.62 -11.77
N ALA A 467 -14.13 31.30 -10.58
CA ALA A 467 -14.93 30.98 -9.40
C ALA A 467 -14.29 31.64 -8.18
N VAL A 468 -15.12 32.12 -7.25
CA VAL A 468 -14.68 32.74 -5.99
C VAL A 468 -15.25 31.93 -4.83
N PHE A 469 -14.37 31.43 -3.96
CA PHE A 469 -14.69 30.61 -2.80
C PHE A 469 -14.29 31.28 -1.49
#